data_AF-A0A7J8LC86-F1
#
_entry.id   AF-A0A7J8LC86-F1
#
_cell.length_a   1.000
_cell.length_b   1.000
_cell.length_c   1.000
_cell.angle_alpha   90.00
_cell.angle_beta   90.00
_cell.angle_gamma   90.00
#
_symmetry.space_group_name_H-M   'P 1'
#
loop_
_entity.id
_entity.type
_entity.pdbx_description
1 polymer ?
#
loop_
_entity_poly.entity_id
_entity_poly.type
_entity_poly.pdbx_seq_one_letter_code
_entity_poly.pdbx_strand_id
1 'polypeptide(L)'
;MLDGNIRLTYGLDYKGNVCGDKHAHPGLHQLELKYWLNPNQVYQSGVKDSQFKLSNARSICLLDCPTPLEDSLSWVCDYPEGDIHLSMDDWIDRNYDYYEILTPEMKNASLQLQGPCYPVIFPSVNVYWSCQYIARASNASLRHWKQMGGVDIKEDIVVDKSIHSFINSRSSVLKRYMADIGKAWPVLIVCGGLLPLFLSVVWLLMIRYFVAAMPWITVAFFNILIITVTVFYYLKAGWIGNDAISPIIGDHDPYIHVFGRELNHLRAAAILMTFVMVLSILTSIAIVRRILMGTSVLKARAKKWYYISNCTQVAAKVIGEVQALIIFPVIPYSILAIFYMVWISAALHLFSSGQVVQNNCNTNCCAYDLLSEKVNCDHCCGYSIRYTPHIAVAIFFHLFGCYWATKFFIACSSTVIAGSVASYYWTRGETSVS
;
A
#
# COMPACT_ATOMS: atom_id res chain seq x y z
N MET A 1 -4.60 -9.17 17.32
CA MET A 1 -3.78 -9.76 16.23
C MET A 1 -3.05 -8.69 15.39
N LEU A 2 -3.17 -7.38 15.70
CA LEU A 2 -2.57 -6.29 14.91
C LEU A 2 -1.34 -5.61 15.56
N ASP A 3 -1.07 -5.82 16.85
CA ASP A 3 0.14 -5.30 17.55
C ASP A 3 1.49 -5.80 16.99
N GLY A 4 1.49 -6.79 16.08
CA GLY A 4 2.69 -7.52 15.69
C GLY A 4 3.50 -6.97 14.50
N ASN A 5 3.05 -5.91 13.82
CA ASN A 5 3.67 -5.45 12.56
C ASN A 5 4.09 -3.99 12.52
N ILE A 6 4.39 -3.44 13.69
CA ILE A 6 4.74 -2.03 13.84
C ILE A 6 6.04 -1.71 13.06
N ARG A 7 7.01 -2.62 13.02
CA ARG A 7 8.31 -2.41 12.31
C ARG A 7 8.20 -2.30 10.79
N LEU A 8 7.15 -2.91 10.21
CA LEU A 8 6.92 -2.88 8.77
C LEU A 8 6.21 -1.62 8.33
N THR A 9 5.36 -1.04 9.16
CA THR A 9 4.54 0.13 8.79
C THR A 9 5.18 1.42 9.27
N TYR A 10 5.71 1.43 10.49
CA TYR A 10 6.24 2.61 11.14
C TYR A 10 7.75 2.79 10.94
N GLY A 11 8.19 4.02 11.20
CA GLY A 11 9.59 4.44 11.11
C GLY A 11 10.40 4.13 12.37
N LEU A 12 11.72 4.31 12.25
CA LEU A 12 12.63 4.31 13.40
C LEU A 12 12.93 5.75 13.83
N ASP A 13 13.07 5.97 15.13
CA ASP A 13 13.54 7.23 15.72
C ASP A 13 15.08 7.29 15.84
N TYR A 14 15.58 8.36 16.45
CA TYR A 14 16.99 8.64 16.66
C TYR A 14 17.65 7.76 17.73
N LYS A 15 16.86 6.96 18.48
CA LYS A 15 17.32 5.97 19.44
C LYS A 15 17.27 4.54 18.90
N GLY A 16 16.73 4.36 17.69
CA GLY A 16 16.53 3.05 17.07
C GLY A 16 15.27 2.34 17.55
N ASN A 17 14.38 3.03 18.27
CA ASN A 17 13.06 2.52 18.60
C ASN A 17 12.12 2.65 17.40
N VAL A 18 11.08 1.83 17.39
CA VAL A 18 10.06 1.83 16.34
C VAL A 18 8.89 2.68 16.82
N CYS A 19 8.43 3.64 16.02
CA CYS A 19 7.26 4.45 16.36
C CYS A 19 6.02 3.56 16.59
N GLY A 20 5.23 3.83 17.61
CA GLY A 20 4.08 3.00 18.05
C GLY A 20 4.45 1.83 18.98
N ASP A 21 5.73 1.55 19.23
CA ASP A 21 6.15 0.43 20.06
C ASP A 21 5.97 0.73 21.57
N LYS A 22 5.14 -0.07 22.23
CA LYS A 22 4.88 0.00 23.67
C LYS A 22 6.05 -0.47 24.54
N HIS A 23 6.98 -1.22 23.97
CA HIS A 23 8.17 -1.73 24.66
C HIS A 23 9.42 -0.89 24.39
N ALA A 24 9.29 0.19 23.61
CA ALA A 24 10.35 1.17 23.40
C ALA A 24 10.67 1.93 24.71
N HIS A 25 11.88 2.49 24.76
CA HIS A 25 12.31 3.36 25.86
C HIS A 25 12.78 4.70 25.26
N PRO A 26 12.07 5.82 25.49
CA PRO A 26 10.79 5.92 26.21
C PRO A 26 9.64 5.19 25.50
N GLY A 27 8.53 4.94 26.20
CA GLY A 27 7.37 4.24 25.62
C GLY A 27 6.73 5.05 24.50
N LEU A 28 6.58 4.46 23.30
CA LEU A 28 6.12 5.15 22.09
C LEU A 28 4.73 4.72 21.63
N HIS A 29 3.92 4.11 22.50
CA HIS A 29 2.66 3.47 22.13
C HIS A 29 1.69 4.37 21.36
N GLN A 30 1.64 5.67 21.70
CA GLN A 30 0.76 6.65 21.06
C GLN A 30 1.48 7.44 19.95
N LEU A 31 2.80 7.32 19.85
CA LEU A 31 3.64 8.12 18.95
C LEU A 31 3.95 7.32 17.68
N GLU A 32 3.01 7.36 16.76
CA GLU A 32 3.02 6.52 15.56
C GLU A 32 3.73 7.18 14.36
N LEU A 33 3.84 8.51 14.32
CA LEU A 33 4.33 9.23 13.14
C LEU A 33 5.84 9.49 13.20
N LYS A 34 6.57 9.05 12.18
CA LYS A 34 7.99 9.42 12.02
C LYS A 34 8.13 10.83 11.43
N TYR A 35 8.83 11.72 12.15
CA TYR A 35 9.19 13.07 11.69
C TYR A 35 10.72 13.22 11.59
N TRP A 36 11.20 13.96 10.59
CA TRP A 36 12.61 14.35 10.50
C TRP A 36 12.81 15.71 11.18
N LEU A 37 13.78 15.78 12.08
CA LEU A 37 13.99 16.97 12.92
C LEU A 37 14.83 18.03 12.20
N ASN A 38 15.91 17.61 11.52
CA ASN A 38 16.87 18.54 10.93
C ASN A 38 16.63 18.70 9.41
N PRO A 39 16.08 19.85 8.95
CA PRO A 39 15.79 20.05 7.53
C PRO A 39 17.05 20.09 6.65
N ASN A 40 18.19 20.56 7.18
CA ASN A 40 19.45 20.59 6.43
C ASN A 40 19.99 19.19 6.17
N GLN A 41 19.83 18.23 7.10
CA GLN A 41 20.18 16.83 6.87
C GLN A 41 19.29 16.21 5.78
N VAL A 42 17.99 16.54 5.77
CA VAL A 42 17.07 16.09 4.72
C VAL A 42 17.46 16.68 3.37
N TYR A 43 17.75 17.97 3.31
CA TYR A 43 18.24 18.63 2.10
C TYR A 43 19.51 17.96 1.56
N GLN A 44 20.52 17.77 2.42
CA GLN A 44 21.80 17.14 2.05
C GLN A 44 21.62 15.74 1.47
N SER A 45 20.56 15.02 1.83
CA SER A 45 20.29 13.68 1.29
C SER A 45 19.81 13.68 -0.17
N GLY A 46 19.37 14.82 -0.71
CA GLY A 46 18.94 14.95 -2.11
C GLY A 46 19.93 15.65 -3.03
N VAL A 47 20.95 16.29 -2.45
CA VAL A 47 22.00 16.95 -3.22
C VAL A 47 22.76 15.87 -3.99
N LYS A 48 22.89 16.09 -5.31
CA LYS A 48 23.66 15.20 -6.18
C LYS A 48 25.12 15.17 -5.69
N ASP A 49 25.70 13.98 -5.59
CA ASP A 49 27.08 13.74 -5.11
C ASP A 49 27.29 13.87 -3.58
N SER A 50 26.23 14.10 -2.81
CA SER A 50 26.30 13.99 -1.35
C SER A 50 26.43 12.53 -0.90
N GLN A 51 27.30 12.27 0.09
CA GLN A 51 27.40 10.96 0.74
C GLN A 51 26.34 10.76 1.82
N PHE A 52 25.59 11.81 2.18
CA PHE A 52 24.59 11.76 3.24
C PHE A 52 23.33 11.03 2.76
N LYS A 53 22.83 10.07 3.55
CA LYS A 53 21.61 9.31 3.25
C LYS A 53 20.48 9.75 4.17
N LEU A 54 19.25 9.80 3.66
CA LEU A 54 18.09 10.18 4.47
C LEU A 54 17.83 9.21 5.64
N SER A 55 18.27 7.95 5.53
CA SER A 55 18.24 6.99 6.66
C SER A 55 19.09 7.41 7.85
N ASN A 56 20.03 8.33 7.66
CA ASN A 56 20.92 8.85 8.70
C ASN A 56 20.43 10.19 9.25
N ALA A 57 19.43 10.82 8.64
CA ALA A 57 18.82 12.03 9.17
C ALA A 57 18.14 11.73 10.51
N ARG A 58 18.33 12.63 11.48
CA ARG A 58 17.72 12.50 12.80
C ARG A 58 16.21 12.53 12.67
N SER A 59 15.55 11.56 13.27
CA SER A 59 14.09 11.44 13.26
C SER A 59 13.53 11.11 14.63
N ILE A 60 12.29 11.49 14.89
CA ILE A 60 11.58 11.28 16.15
C ILE A 60 10.16 10.75 15.86
N CYS A 61 9.52 10.14 16.85
CA CYS A 61 8.14 9.69 16.78
C CYS A 61 7.21 10.72 17.44
N LEU A 62 6.15 11.11 16.73
CA LEU A 62 5.15 12.11 17.16
C LEU A 62 3.74 11.53 17.06
N LEU A 63 2.78 12.14 17.77
CA LEU A 63 1.35 11.81 17.63
C LEU A 63 0.80 12.41 16.33
N ASP A 64 1.14 13.67 16.06
CA ASP A 64 0.68 14.45 14.92
C ASP A 64 1.82 15.18 14.21
N CYS A 65 1.63 15.48 12.93
CA CYS A 65 2.65 16.18 12.15
C CYS A 65 2.70 17.67 12.50
N PRO A 66 3.89 18.20 12.86
CA PRO A 66 4.02 19.58 13.28
C PRO A 66 3.79 20.53 12.11
N THR A 67 3.15 21.66 12.39
CA THR A 67 2.91 22.74 11.44
C THR A 67 3.48 24.06 11.97
N PRO A 68 4.05 24.90 11.10
CA PRO A 68 4.60 26.18 11.50
C PRO A 68 3.49 27.14 11.95
N LEU A 69 3.76 27.89 13.02
CA LEU A 69 2.90 28.98 13.48
C LEU A 69 3.14 30.26 12.66
N GLU A 70 2.11 31.12 12.57
CA GLU A 70 2.18 32.39 11.83
C GLU A 70 2.90 33.49 12.62
N ASP A 71 2.73 33.53 13.95
CA ASP A 71 3.17 34.65 14.80
C ASP A 71 4.41 34.33 15.65
N SER A 72 4.84 33.08 15.70
CA SER A 72 5.97 32.63 16.53
C SER A 72 6.72 31.46 15.89
N LEU A 73 7.86 31.09 16.47
CA LEU A 73 8.59 29.89 16.08
C LEU A 73 8.23 28.74 17.02
N SER A 74 7.57 27.72 16.48
CA SER A 74 7.32 26.44 17.16
C SER A 74 8.54 25.52 17.06
N TRP A 75 8.77 24.73 18.10
CA TRP A 75 9.86 23.77 18.17
C TRP A 75 9.36 22.35 18.33
N VAL A 76 10.15 21.39 17.85
CA VAL A 76 10.05 19.99 18.26
C VAL A 76 11.35 19.62 18.93
N CYS A 77 11.26 19.23 20.19
CA CYS A 77 12.38 18.84 21.00
C CYS A 77 12.53 17.32 21.06
N ASP A 78 13.74 16.87 21.39
CA ASP A 78 14.03 15.46 21.67
C ASP A 78 13.19 14.93 22.86
N TYR A 79 13.20 13.62 23.09
CA TYR A 79 12.49 13.09 24.25
C TYR A 79 13.10 13.63 25.56
N PRO A 80 12.26 14.00 26.55
CA PRO A 80 12.73 14.57 27.80
C PRO A 80 13.56 13.56 28.61
N GLU A 81 14.83 13.90 28.85
CA GLU A 81 15.81 13.07 29.55
C GLU A 81 16.84 13.94 30.28
N GLY A 82 17.60 13.33 31.19
CA GLY A 82 18.62 14.02 31.99
C GLY A 82 18.00 15.10 32.86
N ASP A 83 18.49 16.34 32.71
CA ASP A 83 18.03 17.53 33.44
C ASP A 83 16.64 18.02 33.02
N ILE A 84 16.09 17.51 31.91
CA ILE A 84 14.72 17.84 31.48
C ILE A 84 13.74 16.93 32.22
N HIS A 85 13.28 17.39 33.39
CA HIS A 85 12.30 16.68 34.23
C HIS A 85 10.85 16.87 33.72
N LEU A 86 10.55 16.36 32.51
CA LEU A 86 9.20 16.28 31.96
C LEU A 86 8.81 14.82 31.76
N SER A 87 7.55 14.47 32.06
CA SER A 87 7.04 13.16 31.64
C SER A 87 6.79 13.14 30.13
N MET A 88 6.70 11.94 29.54
CA MET A 88 6.35 11.81 28.11
C MET A 88 4.97 12.40 27.81
N ASP A 89 3.99 12.23 28.71
CA ASP A 89 2.64 12.78 28.53
C ASP A 89 2.67 14.31 28.60
N ASP A 90 3.38 14.90 29.57
CA ASP A 90 3.55 16.37 29.65
C ASP A 90 4.27 16.94 28.42
N TRP A 91 5.23 16.19 27.86
CA TRP A 91 5.93 16.57 26.63
C TRP A 91 4.99 16.56 25.42
N ILE A 92 4.09 15.57 25.32
CA ILE A 92 3.06 15.51 24.29
C ILE A 92 2.06 16.66 24.45
N ASP A 93 1.60 16.91 25.68
CA ASP A 93 0.64 17.99 25.99
C ASP A 93 1.19 19.39 25.70
N ARG A 94 2.52 19.55 25.78
CA ARG A 94 3.25 20.76 25.39
C ARG A 94 3.53 20.84 23.87
N ASN A 95 2.91 19.98 23.08
CA ASN A 95 3.14 19.88 21.64
C ASN A 95 4.64 19.72 21.30
N TYR A 96 5.32 18.88 22.08
CA TYR A 96 6.74 18.52 21.92
C TYR A 96 7.74 19.66 22.17
N ASP A 97 7.30 20.79 22.73
CA ASP A 97 8.11 22.00 22.90
C ASP A 97 8.47 22.24 24.37
N TYR A 98 9.77 22.32 24.63
CA TYR A 98 10.34 22.80 25.90
C TYR A 98 11.54 23.73 25.67
N TYR A 99 11.60 24.40 24.51
CA TYR A 99 12.72 25.27 24.14
C TYR A 99 12.99 26.38 25.17
N GLU A 100 11.94 26.93 25.77
CA GLU A 100 12.04 28.05 26.70
C GLU A 100 12.84 27.70 27.97
N ILE A 101 12.72 26.46 28.45
CA ILE A 101 13.38 25.98 29.68
C ILE A 101 14.82 25.50 29.45
N LEU A 102 15.31 25.52 28.21
CA LEU A 102 16.68 25.13 27.88
C LEU A 102 17.72 26.11 28.46
N THR A 103 18.90 25.56 28.81
CA THR A 103 20.07 26.35 29.17
C THR A 103 20.59 27.16 27.97
N PRO A 104 21.37 28.24 28.19
CA PRO A 104 21.97 29.01 27.09
C PRO A 104 22.81 28.15 26.13
N GLU A 105 23.53 27.15 26.64
CA GLU A 105 24.33 26.21 25.86
C GLU A 105 23.46 25.35 24.94
N MET A 106 22.37 24.79 25.48
CA MET A 106 21.40 23.98 24.73
C MET A 106 20.68 24.80 23.67
N LYS A 107 20.33 26.06 23.98
CA LYS A 107 19.71 27.00 23.03
C LYS A 107 20.66 27.29 21.87
N ASN A 108 21.94 27.52 22.15
CA ASN A 108 22.95 27.74 21.12
C ASN A 108 23.13 26.50 20.23
N ALA A 109 23.19 25.30 20.81
CA ALA A 109 23.27 24.05 20.05
C ALA A 109 22.02 23.82 19.16
N SER A 110 20.83 24.17 19.67
CA SER A 110 19.56 24.11 18.92
C SER A 110 19.57 25.07 17.72
N LEU A 111 20.09 26.28 17.89
CA LEU A 111 20.27 27.27 16.81
C LEU A 111 21.27 26.80 15.74
N GLN A 112 22.19 25.89 16.08
CA GLN A 112 23.11 25.23 15.16
C GLN A 112 22.52 23.96 14.50
N LEU A 113 21.23 23.67 14.71
CA LEU A 113 20.55 22.43 14.29
C LEU A 113 21.23 21.15 14.81
N GLN A 114 21.85 21.23 15.98
CA GLN A 114 22.42 20.08 16.69
C GLN A 114 21.47 19.55 17.76
N GLY A 115 20.41 20.27 18.11
CA GLY A 115 19.45 19.90 19.15
C GLY A 115 19.79 20.52 20.51
N PRO A 116 19.02 20.22 21.57
CA PRO A 116 17.98 19.18 21.62
C PRO A 116 16.64 19.60 21.00
N CYS A 117 16.44 20.87 20.64
CA CYS A 117 15.22 21.34 19.99
C CYS A 117 15.49 21.81 18.55
N TYR A 118 14.52 21.56 17.67
CA TYR A 118 14.61 21.86 16.25
C TYR A 118 13.42 22.72 15.80
N PRO A 119 13.66 23.73 14.94
CA PRO A 119 12.61 24.65 14.53
C PRO A 119 11.66 24.00 13.51
N VAL A 120 10.35 24.21 13.69
CA VAL A 120 9.34 23.80 12.70
C VAL A 120 9.19 24.91 11.67
N ILE A 121 9.87 24.73 10.54
CA ILE A 121 9.91 25.74 9.46
C ILE A 121 9.13 25.27 8.22
N PHE A 122 9.19 23.97 7.93
CA PHE A 122 8.46 23.38 6.82
C PHE A 122 7.12 22.84 7.33
N PRO A 123 5.99 23.21 6.70
CA PRO A 123 4.73 22.53 6.98
C PRO A 123 4.84 21.07 6.60
N SER A 124 4.32 20.18 7.44
CA SER A 124 4.41 18.74 7.23
C SER A 124 3.04 18.07 7.27
N VAL A 125 2.88 17.00 6.49
CA VAL A 125 1.63 16.24 6.40
C VAL A 125 1.88 14.75 6.61
N ASN A 126 0.91 14.08 7.24
CA ASN A 126 0.97 12.64 7.46
C ASN A 126 0.74 11.90 6.15
N VAL A 127 1.79 11.26 5.65
CA VAL A 127 1.72 10.42 4.46
C VAL A 127 2.43 9.10 4.77
N TYR A 128 1.63 8.04 4.93
CA TYR A 128 2.06 6.69 5.32
C TYR A 128 2.81 6.64 6.66
N TRP A 129 2.23 7.20 7.73
CA TRP A 129 2.80 7.19 9.08
C TRP A 129 4.17 7.89 9.19
N SER A 130 4.40 8.85 8.29
CA SER A 130 5.57 9.71 8.29
C SER A 130 5.18 11.12 7.90
N CYS A 131 5.72 12.10 8.62
CA CYS A 131 5.50 13.50 8.38
C CYS A 131 6.46 13.99 7.30
N GLN A 132 5.90 14.26 6.12
CA GLN A 132 6.64 14.70 4.95
C GLN A 132 6.56 16.22 4.83
N TYR A 133 7.70 16.87 4.59
CA TYR A 133 7.72 18.31 4.37
C TYR A 133 7.03 18.67 3.05
N ILE A 134 6.24 19.74 3.08
CA ILE A 134 5.71 20.39 1.89
C ILE A 134 6.78 21.36 1.39
N ALA A 135 7.00 21.39 0.08
CA ALA A 135 8.17 21.97 -0.60
C ALA A 135 8.52 23.45 -0.32
N ARG A 136 7.76 24.19 0.50
CA ARG A 136 8.03 25.61 0.82
C ARG A 136 8.08 25.83 2.32
N ALA A 137 9.15 26.49 2.78
CA ALA A 137 9.27 26.97 4.16
C ALA A 137 8.24 28.06 4.45
N SER A 138 7.81 28.16 5.72
CA SER A 138 7.01 29.29 6.21
C SER A 138 7.89 30.54 6.31
N ASN A 139 7.50 31.60 5.58
CA ASN A 139 8.21 32.88 5.60
C ASN A 139 8.28 33.49 7.02
N ALA A 140 7.21 33.33 7.81
CA ALA A 140 7.15 33.86 9.17
C ALA A 140 8.12 33.13 10.09
N SER A 141 8.03 31.80 10.15
CA SER A 141 8.89 30.96 10.99
C SER A 141 10.37 31.11 10.60
N LEU A 142 10.67 31.19 9.30
CA LEU A 142 12.03 31.43 8.81
C LEU A 142 12.57 32.81 9.23
N ARG A 143 11.74 33.85 9.21
CA ARG A 143 12.13 35.19 9.67
C ARG A 143 12.48 35.19 11.15
N HIS A 144 11.65 34.56 11.98
CA HIS A 144 11.91 34.43 13.42
C HIS A 144 13.18 33.62 13.69
N TRP A 145 13.39 32.51 12.97
CA TRP A 145 14.62 31.71 13.04
C TRP A 145 15.88 32.55 12.77
N LYS A 146 15.87 33.35 11.70
CA LYS A 146 16.99 34.25 11.35
C LYS A 146 17.20 35.34 12.41
N GLN A 147 16.12 35.88 12.98
CA GLN A 147 16.21 36.88 14.06
C GLN A 147 16.85 36.32 15.33
N MET A 148 16.66 35.04 15.61
CA MET A 148 17.29 34.36 16.74
C MET A 148 18.73 33.91 16.48
N GLY A 149 19.30 34.23 15.31
CA GLY A 149 20.68 33.87 14.97
C GLY A 149 20.87 32.40 14.58
N GLY A 150 19.79 31.73 14.15
CA GLY A 150 19.86 30.36 13.66
C GLY A 150 20.70 30.21 12.39
N VAL A 151 21.27 29.03 12.19
CA VAL A 151 22.07 28.73 10.98
C VAL A 151 21.25 28.80 9.70
N ASP A 152 21.92 29.02 8.57
CA ASP A 152 21.26 29.08 7.26
C ASP A 152 20.57 27.75 6.92
N ILE A 153 19.30 27.83 6.53
CA ILE A 153 18.48 26.67 6.15
C ILE A 153 18.35 26.64 4.63
N LYS A 154 18.66 25.49 4.05
CA LYS A 154 18.62 25.32 2.60
C LYS A 154 17.19 25.02 2.14
N GLU A 155 16.58 26.02 1.49
CA GLU A 155 15.24 25.96 0.92
C GLU A 155 15.32 25.64 -0.58
N ASP A 156 15.12 24.39 -0.97
CA ASP A 156 15.01 23.99 -2.38
C ASP A 156 14.05 22.80 -2.54
N ILE A 157 13.53 22.63 -3.76
CA ILE A 157 12.70 21.49 -4.20
C ILE A 157 13.40 20.14 -3.98
N VAL A 158 14.72 20.15 -3.81
CA VAL A 158 15.54 18.98 -3.49
C VAL A 158 15.07 18.27 -2.21
N VAL A 159 14.53 18.99 -1.22
CA VAL A 159 14.00 18.42 0.03
C VAL A 159 12.83 17.45 -0.25
N ASP A 160 11.84 17.91 -1.02
CA ASP A 160 10.68 17.13 -1.45
C ASP A 160 11.09 15.90 -2.27
N LYS A 161 12.01 16.10 -3.23
CA LYS A 161 12.55 15.02 -4.06
C LYS A 161 13.27 13.94 -3.23
N SER A 162 13.98 14.32 -2.18
CA SER A 162 14.73 13.40 -1.30
C SER A 162 13.80 12.48 -0.54
N ILE A 163 12.79 13.08 0.10
CA ILE A 163 11.76 12.38 0.86
C ILE A 163 11.01 11.44 -0.09
N HIS A 164 10.53 11.95 -1.23
CA HIS A 164 9.86 11.12 -2.23
C HIS A 164 10.74 9.97 -2.77
N SER A 165 12.03 10.21 -2.99
CA SER A 165 12.96 9.15 -3.47
C SER A 165 13.19 8.08 -2.40
N PHE A 166 13.27 8.45 -1.13
CA PHE A 166 13.43 7.52 -0.02
C PHE A 166 12.17 6.68 0.19
N ILE A 167 10.99 7.31 0.12
CA ILE A 167 9.69 6.63 0.25
C ILE A 167 9.38 5.75 -0.96
N ASN A 168 9.86 6.09 -2.15
CA ASN A 168 9.72 5.24 -3.34
C ASN A 168 10.81 4.15 -3.45
N SER A 169 11.69 4.00 -2.45
CA SER A 169 12.70 2.94 -2.46
C SER A 169 12.08 1.53 -2.29
N ARG A 170 12.74 0.50 -2.82
CA ARG A 170 12.16 -0.86 -2.96
C ARG A 170 11.67 -1.50 -1.65
N SER A 171 12.22 -1.10 -0.50
CA SER A 171 11.80 -1.59 0.82
C SER A 171 10.54 -0.90 1.35
N SER A 172 10.34 0.39 1.07
CA SER A 172 9.16 1.16 1.47
C SER A 172 7.94 0.93 0.58
N VAL A 173 8.14 0.44 -0.65
CA VAL A 173 7.05 -0.03 -1.53
C VAL A 173 6.27 -1.18 -0.88
N LEU A 174 6.96 -2.14 -0.26
CA LEU A 174 6.30 -3.22 0.48
C LEU A 174 5.49 -2.66 1.65
N LYS A 175 6.07 -1.74 2.42
CA LYS A 175 5.42 -1.07 3.55
C LYS A 175 4.11 -0.39 3.15
N ARG A 176 4.12 0.31 2.00
CA ARG A 176 2.94 0.96 1.41
C ARG A 176 1.86 -0.05 1.01
N TYR A 177 2.21 -1.14 0.33
CA TYR A 177 1.24 -2.18 0.00
C TYR A 177 0.60 -2.80 1.25
N MET A 178 1.37 -3.01 2.32
CA MET A 178 0.82 -3.55 3.57
C MET A 178 -0.14 -2.56 4.25
N ALA A 179 0.19 -1.28 4.26
CA ALA A 179 -0.68 -0.23 4.77
C ALA A 179 -1.98 -0.09 3.96
N ASP A 180 -1.87 -0.17 2.62
CA ASP A 180 -3.01 -0.11 1.71
C ASP A 180 -3.93 -1.34 1.87
N ILE A 181 -3.36 -2.55 2.03
CA ILE A 181 -4.13 -3.77 2.34
C ILE A 181 -4.83 -3.63 3.69
N GLY A 182 -4.14 -3.06 4.70
CA GLY A 182 -4.71 -2.79 6.02
C GLY A 182 -5.93 -1.88 5.98
N LYS A 183 -5.95 -0.86 5.11
CA LYS A 183 -7.13 0.01 4.93
C LYS A 183 -8.20 -0.63 4.03
N ALA A 184 -7.81 -1.40 3.01
CA ALA A 184 -8.72 -1.95 2.01
C ALA A 184 -9.33 -3.30 2.37
N TRP A 185 -8.98 -3.90 3.52
CA TRP A 185 -9.43 -5.24 3.89
C TRP A 185 -10.96 -5.47 3.83
N PRO A 186 -11.84 -4.51 4.23
CA PRO A 186 -13.29 -4.74 4.15
C PRO A 186 -13.75 -4.76 2.68
N VAL A 187 -13.19 -3.88 1.85
CA VAL A 187 -13.47 -3.81 0.41
C VAL A 187 -13.01 -5.09 -0.28
N LEU A 188 -11.85 -5.64 0.11
CA LEU A 188 -11.34 -6.90 -0.44
C LEU A 188 -12.26 -8.08 -0.13
N ILE A 189 -12.81 -8.16 1.09
CA ILE A 189 -13.76 -9.22 1.46
C ILE A 189 -15.06 -9.09 0.67
N VAL A 190 -15.62 -7.88 0.61
CA VAL A 190 -16.92 -7.65 -0.04
C VAL A 190 -16.83 -7.77 -1.56
N CYS A 191 -15.92 -7.00 -2.19
CA CYS A 191 -15.79 -6.94 -3.64
C CYS A 191 -14.96 -8.08 -4.23
N GLY A 192 -14.02 -8.65 -3.48
CA GLY A 192 -13.15 -9.74 -3.93
C GLY A 192 -13.64 -11.14 -3.55
N GLY A 193 -14.41 -11.27 -2.46
CA GLY A 193 -14.92 -12.54 -1.97
C GLY A 193 -16.41 -12.72 -2.20
N LEU A 194 -17.24 -11.95 -1.47
CA LEU A 194 -18.68 -12.19 -1.40
C LEU A 194 -19.40 -11.88 -2.73
N LEU A 195 -19.12 -10.73 -3.33
CA LEU A 195 -19.75 -10.31 -4.58
C LEU A 195 -19.42 -11.26 -5.75
N PRO A 196 -18.16 -11.67 -5.98
CA PRO A 196 -17.84 -12.65 -7.03
C PRO A 196 -18.47 -14.02 -6.79
N LEU A 197 -18.54 -14.49 -5.54
CA LEU A 197 -19.22 -15.76 -5.21
C LEU A 197 -20.71 -15.69 -5.58
N PHE A 198 -21.38 -14.61 -5.19
CA PHE A 198 -22.78 -14.40 -5.52
C PHE A 198 -23.00 -14.33 -7.04
N LEU A 199 -22.19 -13.53 -7.75
CA LEU A 199 -22.24 -13.42 -9.21
C LEU A 199 -21.95 -14.77 -9.89
N SER A 200 -21.04 -15.58 -9.35
CA SER A 200 -20.74 -16.92 -9.87
C SER A 200 -21.95 -17.87 -9.76
N VAL A 201 -22.68 -17.84 -8.64
CA VAL A 201 -23.92 -18.62 -8.47
C VAL A 201 -24.99 -18.17 -9.47
N VAL A 202 -25.20 -16.86 -9.60
CA VAL A 202 -26.14 -16.29 -10.59
C VAL A 202 -25.76 -16.71 -12.01
N TRP A 203 -24.47 -16.71 -12.32
CA TRP A 203 -23.94 -17.14 -13.60
C TRP A 203 -24.21 -18.62 -13.90
N LEU A 204 -23.99 -19.50 -12.93
CA LEU A 204 -24.30 -20.93 -13.05
C LEU A 204 -25.80 -21.17 -13.28
N LEU A 205 -26.67 -20.41 -12.61
CA LEU A 205 -28.12 -20.46 -12.85
C LEU A 205 -28.47 -19.99 -14.26
N MET A 206 -27.83 -18.92 -14.74
CA MET A 206 -28.00 -18.43 -16.11
C MET A 206 -27.61 -19.46 -17.16
N ILE A 207 -26.53 -20.22 -16.96
CA ILE A 207 -26.14 -21.32 -17.87
C ILE A 207 -27.23 -22.41 -17.90
N ARG A 208 -27.93 -22.66 -16.79
CA ARG A 208 -28.98 -23.69 -16.74
C ARG A 208 -30.25 -23.29 -17.49
N TYR A 209 -30.67 -22.03 -17.37
CA TYR A 209 -31.98 -21.57 -17.86
C TYR A 209 -31.92 -20.74 -19.16
N PHE A 210 -30.79 -20.10 -19.47
CA PHE A 210 -30.69 -19.07 -20.52
C PHE A 210 -29.44 -19.21 -21.42
N VAL A 211 -29.09 -20.43 -21.83
CA VAL A 211 -27.91 -20.73 -22.68
C VAL A 211 -27.86 -19.87 -23.95
N ALA A 212 -28.99 -19.65 -24.62
CA ALA A 212 -29.05 -18.89 -25.87
C ALA A 212 -28.84 -17.37 -25.69
N ALA A 213 -29.20 -16.82 -24.53
CA ALA A 213 -29.06 -15.39 -24.22
C ALA A 213 -27.67 -15.07 -23.62
N MET A 214 -26.98 -16.07 -23.08
CA MET A 214 -25.71 -15.92 -22.37
C MET A 214 -24.61 -15.21 -23.19
N PRO A 215 -24.36 -15.53 -24.48
CA PRO A 215 -23.37 -14.81 -25.27
C PRO A 215 -23.69 -13.33 -25.45
N TRP A 216 -24.97 -12.98 -25.63
CA TRP A 216 -25.42 -11.61 -25.82
C TRP A 216 -25.28 -10.76 -24.55
N ILE A 217 -25.63 -11.34 -23.41
CA ILE A 217 -25.47 -10.69 -22.09
C ILE A 217 -23.98 -10.47 -21.79
N THR A 218 -23.13 -11.46 -22.10
CA THR A 218 -21.66 -11.34 -21.91
C THR A 218 -21.08 -10.21 -22.74
N VAL A 219 -21.45 -10.14 -24.04
CA VAL A 219 -20.98 -9.07 -24.94
C VAL A 219 -21.48 -7.71 -24.46
N ALA A 220 -22.75 -7.59 -24.09
CA ALA A 220 -23.31 -6.33 -23.59
C ALA A 220 -22.60 -5.86 -22.30
N PHE A 221 -22.47 -6.74 -21.32
CA PHE A 221 -21.83 -6.42 -20.04
C PHE A 221 -20.36 -6.04 -20.21
N PHE A 222 -19.60 -6.79 -21.03
CA PHE A 222 -18.20 -6.48 -21.32
C PHE A 222 -18.02 -5.10 -21.96
N ASN A 223 -18.88 -4.75 -22.93
CA ASN A 223 -18.82 -3.43 -23.58
C ASN A 223 -19.23 -2.30 -22.64
N ILE A 224 -20.26 -2.50 -21.80
CA ILE A 224 -20.63 -1.51 -20.77
C ILE A 224 -19.46 -1.30 -19.80
N LEU A 225 -18.88 -2.38 -19.28
CA LEU A 225 -17.81 -2.29 -18.29
C LEU A 225 -16.56 -1.61 -18.84
N ILE A 226 -16.12 -1.94 -20.07
CA ILE A 226 -14.95 -1.30 -20.65
C ILE A 226 -15.19 0.19 -20.94
N ILE A 227 -16.42 0.58 -21.31
CA ILE A 227 -16.80 1.99 -21.46
C ILE A 227 -16.76 2.69 -20.10
N THR A 228 -17.39 2.12 -19.07
CA THR A 228 -17.43 2.69 -17.71
C THR A 228 -16.02 2.89 -17.14
N VAL A 229 -15.14 1.89 -17.25
CA VAL A 229 -13.76 1.99 -16.77
C VAL A 229 -12.99 3.06 -17.55
N THR A 230 -13.17 3.12 -18.87
CA THR A 230 -12.51 4.16 -19.70
C THR A 230 -12.98 5.55 -19.27
N VAL A 231 -14.29 5.77 -19.11
CA VAL A 231 -14.84 7.05 -18.63
C VAL A 231 -14.28 7.40 -17.26
N PHE A 232 -14.18 6.44 -16.33
CA PHE A 232 -13.60 6.68 -15.00
C PHE A 232 -12.16 7.23 -15.06
N TYR A 233 -11.30 6.72 -15.96
CA TYR A 233 -9.96 7.26 -16.15
C TYR A 233 -9.97 8.67 -16.73
N TYR A 234 -10.92 8.99 -17.62
CA TYR A 234 -11.10 10.35 -18.15
C TYR A 234 -11.54 11.34 -17.06
N LEU A 235 -12.40 10.91 -16.13
CA LEU A 235 -12.79 11.69 -14.95
C LEU A 235 -11.55 11.96 -14.07
N LYS A 236 -10.78 10.92 -13.74
CA LYS A 236 -9.57 11.06 -12.91
C LYS A 236 -8.43 11.84 -13.58
N ALA A 237 -8.37 11.86 -14.92
CA ALA A 237 -7.40 12.65 -15.67
C ALA A 237 -7.75 14.16 -15.76
N GLY A 238 -8.93 14.56 -15.25
CA GLY A 238 -9.41 15.95 -15.27
C GLY A 238 -9.80 16.44 -16.66
N TRP A 239 -10.15 15.54 -17.58
CA TRP A 239 -10.58 15.88 -18.94
C TRP A 239 -12.10 16.10 -19.06
N ILE A 240 -12.86 15.63 -18.07
CA ILE A 240 -14.29 15.93 -17.89
C ILE A 240 -14.42 16.86 -16.68
N GLY A 241 -15.11 17.99 -16.85
CA GLY A 241 -15.24 19.04 -15.85
C GLY A 241 -15.89 18.58 -14.55
N ASN A 242 -15.44 19.15 -13.43
CA ASN A 242 -15.87 18.83 -12.07
C ASN A 242 -17.35 19.23 -11.80
N ASP A 243 -17.89 20.08 -12.66
CA ASP A 243 -19.18 20.76 -12.57
C ASP A 243 -20.37 19.81 -12.82
N ALA A 244 -20.13 18.62 -13.38
CA ALA A 244 -21.17 17.64 -13.70
C ALA A 244 -21.36 16.52 -12.65
N ILE A 245 -20.48 16.38 -11.64
CA ILE A 245 -20.41 15.15 -10.82
C ILE A 245 -20.15 15.40 -9.31
N SER A 246 -20.23 16.65 -8.84
CA SER A 246 -20.13 16.95 -7.40
C SER A 246 -21.14 16.22 -6.46
N PRO A 247 -22.32 15.71 -6.89
CA PRO A 247 -23.23 15.02 -5.98
C PRO A 247 -22.92 13.53 -5.74
N ILE A 248 -22.08 12.89 -6.56
CA ILE A 248 -21.93 11.41 -6.59
C ILE A 248 -20.62 10.95 -5.96
N ILE A 249 -19.62 11.84 -5.91
CA ILE A 249 -18.32 11.60 -5.29
C ILE A 249 -18.20 12.68 -4.23
N GLY A 250 -18.44 12.33 -2.97
CA GLY A 250 -18.44 13.28 -1.84
C GLY A 250 -17.19 14.16 -1.81
N ASP A 251 -17.31 15.30 -1.11
CA ASP A 251 -16.32 16.38 -1.05
C ASP A 251 -14.88 15.87 -1.12
N HIS A 252 -14.18 16.27 -2.18
CA HIS A 252 -12.76 16.01 -2.29
C HIS A 252 -12.04 16.79 -1.19
N ASP A 253 -11.29 16.07 -0.35
CA ASP A 253 -10.32 16.64 0.58
C ASP A 253 -9.42 17.64 -0.18
N PRO A 254 -9.40 18.93 0.19
CA PRO A 254 -8.76 19.99 -0.60
C PRO A 254 -7.22 19.91 -0.61
N TYR A 255 -6.63 18.89 0.00
CA TYR A 255 -5.19 18.73 0.18
C TYR A 255 -4.50 17.70 -0.72
N ILE A 256 -5.23 16.99 -1.60
CA ILE A 256 -4.58 16.09 -2.57
C ILE A 256 -4.19 16.89 -3.82
N HIS A 257 -3.10 17.65 -3.72
CA HIS A 257 -2.38 18.10 -4.91
C HIS A 257 -1.78 16.88 -5.60
N VAL A 258 -2.48 16.34 -6.60
CA VAL A 258 -1.95 15.32 -7.51
C VAL A 258 -0.73 15.95 -8.21
N PHE A 259 0.47 15.56 -7.78
CA PHE A 259 1.73 15.99 -8.38
C PHE A 259 1.66 15.79 -9.91
N GLY A 260 2.18 16.75 -10.69
CA GLY A 260 2.05 16.74 -12.16
C GLY A 260 2.53 15.46 -12.86
N ARG A 261 3.37 14.63 -12.20
CA ARG A 261 3.77 13.30 -12.66
C ARG A 261 2.63 12.27 -12.57
N GLU A 262 1.86 12.25 -11.49
CA GLU A 262 0.71 11.35 -11.33
C GLU A 262 -0.42 11.68 -12.33
N LEU A 263 -0.65 12.97 -12.60
CA LEU A 263 -1.58 13.40 -13.62
C LEU A 263 -1.16 12.94 -15.03
N ASN A 264 0.15 12.97 -15.33
CA ASN A 264 0.68 12.46 -16.58
C ASN A 264 0.52 10.92 -16.70
N HIS A 265 0.68 10.18 -15.59
CA HIS A 265 0.41 8.74 -15.57
C HIS A 265 -1.09 8.43 -15.78
N LEU A 266 -1.99 9.19 -15.15
CA LEU A 266 -3.43 9.05 -15.32
C LEU A 266 -3.87 9.38 -16.76
N ARG A 267 -3.32 10.43 -17.37
CA ARG A 267 -3.57 10.77 -18.79
C ARG A 267 -3.04 9.70 -19.73
N ALA A 268 -1.84 9.17 -19.49
CA ALA A 268 -1.30 8.06 -20.27
C ALA A 268 -2.16 6.80 -20.14
N ALA A 269 -2.63 6.48 -18.93
CA ALA A 269 -3.55 5.38 -18.69
C ALA A 269 -4.90 5.58 -19.40
N ALA A 270 -5.46 6.79 -19.40
CA ALA A 270 -6.69 7.10 -20.12
C ALA A 270 -6.54 6.87 -21.63
N ILE A 271 -5.42 7.31 -22.24
CA ILE A 271 -5.12 7.07 -23.66
C ILE A 271 -4.99 5.57 -23.93
N LEU A 272 -4.24 4.84 -23.10
CA LEU A 272 -4.11 3.38 -23.22
C LEU A 272 -5.48 2.70 -23.15
N MET A 273 -6.32 3.10 -22.20
CA MET A 273 -7.66 2.54 -22.02
C MET A 273 -8.57 2.81 -23.22
N THR A 274 -8.45 3.96 -23.90
CA THR A 274 -9.20 4.16 -25.15
C THR A 274 -8.77 3.21 -26.26
N PHE A 275 -7.47 2.98 -26.42
CA PHE A 275 -6.98 2.01 -27.39
C PHE A 275 -7.51 0.60 -27.08
N VAL A 276 -7.44 0.20 -25.81
CA VAL A 276 -7.99 -1.08 -25.33
C VAL A 276 -9.51 -1.14 -25.57
N MET A 277 -10.25 -0.07 -25.30
CA MET A 277 -11.69 0.02 -25.53
C MET A 277 -12.04 -0.13 -27.01
N VAL A 278 -11.36 0.59 -27.91
CA VAL A 278 -11.59 0.50 -29.36
C VAL A 278 -11.30 -0.92 -29.85
N LEU A 279 -10.18 -1.52 -29.46
CA LEU A 279 -9.87 -2.92 -29.79
C LEU A 279 -10.90 -3.90 -29.22
N SER A 280 -11.38 -3.67 -27.99
CA SER A 280 -12.39 -4.50 -27.33
C SER A 280 -13.75 -4.41 -28.03
N ILE A 281 -14.14 -3.22 -28.51
CA ILE A 281 -15.37 -3.03 -29.28
C ILE A 281 -15.24 -3.67 -30.67
N LEU A 282 -14.11 -3.48 -31.36
CA LEU A 282 -13.87 -4.11 -32.66
C LEU A 282 -13.87 -5.64 -32.57
N THR A 283 -13.25 -6.21 -31.53
CA THR A 283 -13.29 -7.65 -31.28
C THR A 283 -14.70 -8.12 -30.91
N SER A 284 -15.45 -7.36 -30.11
CA SER A 284 -16.87 -7.64 -29.83
C SER A 284 -17.72 -7.67 -31.10
N ILE A 285 -17.54 -6.71 -32.01
CA ILE A 285 -18.21 -6.68 -33.31
C ILE A 285 -17.82 -7.90 -34.16
N ALA A 286 -16.55 -8.28 -34.19
CA ALA A 286 -16.09 -9.46 -34.90
C ALA A 286 -16.70 -10.77 -34.34
N ILE A 287 -16.80 -10.88 -33.00
CA ILE A 287 -17.44 -12.00 -32.31
C ILE A 287 -18.94 -12.04 -32.64
N VAL A 288 -19.65 -10.91 -32.55
CA VAL A 288 -21.07 -10.82 -32.90
C VAL A 288 -21.29 -11.19 -34.37
N ARG A 289 -20.44 -10.70 -35.28
CA ARG A 289 -20.50 -11.10 -36.70
C ARG A 289 -20.27 -12.59 -36.90
N ARG A 290 -19.31 -13.20 -36.19
CA ARG A 290 -19.09 -14.66 -36.23
C ARG A 290 -20.26 -15.44 -35.66
N ILE A 291 -20.89 -14.96 -34.58
CA ILE A 291 -22.09 -15.57 -33.99
C ILE A 291 -23.26 -15.48 -35.00
N LEU A 292 -23.49 -14.31 -35.59
CA LEU A 292 -24.56 -14.08 -36.57
C LEU A 292 -24.36 -14.88 -37.86
N MET A 293 -23.15 -14.86 -38.45
CA MET A 293 -22.80 -15.70 -39.61
C MET A 293 -22.90 -17.18 -39.28
N GLY A 294 -22.52 -17.57 -38.07
CA GLY A 294 -22.78 -18.89 -37.53
C GLY A 294 -24.27 -19.20 -37.59
N THR A 295 -25.13 -18.38 -36.99
CA THR A 295 -26.58 -18.62 -36.95
C THR A 295 -27.25 -18.62 -38.33
N SER A 296 -26.81 -17.79 -39.29
CA SER A 296 -27.37 -17.76 -40.65
C SER A 296 -26.93 -18.96 -41.50
N VAL A 297 -25.68 -19.42 -41.37
CA VAL A 297 -25.19 -20.65 -42.00
C VAL A 297 -25.72 -21.91 -41.29
N LEU A 298 -26.10 -21.81 -40.00
CA LEU A 298 -26.59 -22.92 -39.18
C LEU A 298 -28.10 -23.17 -39.27
N LYS A 299 -28.91 -22.31 -39.91
CA LYS A 299 -30.25 -22.72 -40.36
C LYS A 299 -30.18 -23.93 -41.31
N ALA A 300 -29.09 -24.09 -42.06
CA ALA A 300 -28.81 -25.29 -42.87
C ALA A 300 -28.07 -26.42 -42.10
N ARG A 301 -27.65 -26.20 -40.84
CA ARG A 301 -26.90 -27.15 -40.00
C ARG A 301 -27.41 -27.19 -38.54
N ALA A 302 -28.73 -27.15 -38.35
CA ALA A 302 -29.38 -27.16 -37.04
C ALA A 302 -28.91 -28.29 -36.10
N LYS A 303 -28.50 -29.44 -36.65
CA LYS A 303 -27.93 -30.57 -35.89
C LYS A 303 -26.65 -30.23 -35.12
N LYS A 304 -25.79 -29.31 -35.60
CA LYS A 304 -24.50 -29.02 -34.95
C LYS A 304 -24.64 -28.12 -33.71
N TRP A 305 -25.54 -27.13 -33.75
CA TRP A 305 -25.90 -26.34 -32.56
C TRP A 305 -26.68 -27.19 -31.56
N TYR A 306 -27.57 -28.07 -32.03
CA TYR A 306 -28.24 -29.06 -31.19
C TYR A 306 -27.25 -30.02 -30.49
N TYR A 307 -26.18 -30.45 -31.17
CA TYR A 307 -25.13 -31.28 -30.55
C TYR A 307 -24.21 -30.52 -29.59
N ILE A 308 -23.84 -29.27 -29.89
CA ILE A 308 -22.99 -28.45 -28.99
C ILE A 308 -23.78 -28.02 -27.74
N SER A 309 -25.03 -27.59 -27.91
CA SER A 309 -25.92 -27.27 -26.77
C SER A 309 -26.25 -28.53 -25.96
N ASN A 310 -26.45 -29.68 -26.61
CA ASN A 310 -26.59 -30.95 -25.90
C ASN A 310 -25.30 -31.35 -25.18
N CYS A 311 -24.12 -31.12 -25.74
CA CYS A 311 -22.86 -31.47 -25.07
C CYS A 311 -22.65 -30.60 -23.81
N THR A 312 -22.99 -29.30 -23.88
CA THR A 312 -22.99 -28.42 -22.70
C THR A 312 -24.11 -28.76 -21.72
N GLN A 313 -25.30 -29.12 -22.20
CA GLN A 313 -26.37 -29.63 -21.33
C GLN A 313 -26.03 -30.96 -20.69
N VAL A 314 -25.33 -31.86 -21.38
CA VAL A 314 -24.91 -33.16 -20.86
C VAL A 314 -23.82 -32.95 -19.82
N ALA A 315 -22.84 -32.09 -20.07
CA ALA A 315 -21.85 -31.68 -19.06
C ALA A 315 -22.51 -31.00 -17.85
N ALA A 316 -23.46 -30.09 -18.08
CA ALA A 316 -24.24 -29.45 -17.02
C ALA A 316 -25.15 -30.45 -16.28
N LYS A 317 -25.63 -31.50 -16.95
CA LYS A 317 -26.42 -32.58 -16.37
C LYS A 317 -25.56 -33.49 -15.50
N VAL A 318 -24.30 -33.76 -15.88
CA VAL A 318 -23.32 -34.44 -15.01
C VAL A 318 -23.05 -33.62 -13.75
N ILE A 319 -22.88 -32.30 -13.88
CA ILE A 319 -22.69 -31.39 -12.74
C ILE A 319 -23.96 -31.34 -11.85
N GLY A 320 -25.15 -31.45 -12.45
CA GLY A 320 -26.42 -31.47 -11.74
C GLY A 320 -26.77 -32.80 -11.07
N GLU A 321 -26.34 -33.94 -11.63
CA GLU A 321 -26.58 -35.28 -11.07
C GLU A 321 -25.55 -35.66 -10.02
N VAL A 322 -24.30 -35.21 -10.16
CA VAL A 322 -23.29 -35.32 -9.11
C VAL A 322 -23.35 -34.04 -8.27
N GLN A 323 -24.40 -33.88 -7.45
CA GLN A 323 -24.59 -32.70 -6.59
C GLN A 323 -23.35 -32.35 -5.74
N ALA A 324 -22.54 -33.36 -5.40
CA ALA A 324 -21.27 -33.19 -4.71
C ALA A 324 -20.24 -32.36 -5.50
N LEU A 325 -20.26 -32.33 -6.84
CA LEU A 325 -19.34 -31.54 -7.67
C LEU A 325 -19.61 -30.03 -7.61
N ILE A 326 -20.83 -29.61 -7.23
CA ILE A 326 -21.17 -28.18 -7.06
C ILE A 326 -20.57 -27.66 -5.75
N ILE A 327 -20.57 -28.49 -4.70
CA ILE A 327 -20.05 -28.13 -3.37
C ILE A 327 -18.54 -28.43 -3.28
N PHE A 328 -18.02 -29.39 -4.05
CA PHE A 328 -16.63 -29.82 -4.01
C PHE A 328 -15.62 -28.66 -4.09
N PRO A 329 -15.75 -27.65 -4.98
CA PRO A 329 -14.82 -26.53 -5.04
C PRO A 329 -14.73 -25.72 -3.73
N VAL A 330 -15.78 -25.68 -2.91
CA VAL A 330 -15.80 -24.92 -1.65
C VAL A 330 -14.72 -25.43 -0.70
N ILE A 331 -14.50 -26.75 -0.63
CA ILE A 331 -13.55 -27.38 0.29
C ILE A 331 -12.08 -26.98 -0.01
N PRO A 332 -11.51 -27.25 -1.21
CA PRO A 332 -10.14 -26.88 -1.53
C PRO A 332 -9.92 -25.37 -1.51
N TYR A 333 -10.91 -24.55 -1.90
CA TYR A 333 -10.80 -23.09 -1.79
C TYR A 333 -10.83 -22.60 -0.34
N SER A 334 -11.61 -23.23 0.54
CA SER A 334 -11.59 -22.91 1.98
C SER A 334 -10.25 -23.27 2.63
N ILE A 335 -9.68 -24.42 2.27
CA ILE A 335 -8.34 -24.83 2.73
C ILE A 335 -7.29 -23.83 2.23
N LEU A 336 -7.37 -23.43 0.95
CA LEU A 336 -6.49 -22.41 0.37
C LEU A 336 -6.63 -21.05 1.08
N ALA A 337 -7.85 -20.64 1.44
CA ALA A 337 -8.07 -19.41 2.19
C ALA A 337 -7.41 -19.45 3.58
N ILE A 338 -7.60 -20.55 4.33
CA ILE A 338 -6.93 -20.74 5.63
C ILE A 338 -5.41 -20.75 5.47
N PHE A 339 -4.90 -21.46 4.45
CA PHE A 339 -3.48 -21.46 4.12
C PHE A 339 -2.97 -20.04 3.85
N TYR A 340 -3.66 -19.24 3.04
CA TYR A 340 -3.26 -17.86 2.78
C TYR A 340 -3.28 -17.00 4.03
N MET A 341 -4.26 -17.17 4.93
CA MET A 341 -4.29 -16.44 6.19
C MET A 341 -3.05 -16.74 7.05
N VAL A 342 -2.71 -18.02 7.21
CA VAL A 342 -1.50 -18.44 7.95
C VAL A 342 -0.24 -17.97 7.23
N TRP A 343 -0.20 -18.10 5.91
CA TRP A 343 0.95 -17.73 5.08
C TRP A 343 1.21 -16.22 5.12
N ILE A 344 0.18 -15.38 5.03
CA ILE A 344 0.28 -13.92 5.16
C ILE A 344 0.76 -13.56 6.57
N SER A 345 0.21 -14.19 7.61
CA SER A 345 0.65 -13.97 9.00
C SER A 345 2.13 -14.30 9.19
N ALA A 346 2.58 -15.44 8.66
CA ALA A 346 3.99 -15.84 8.71
C ALA A 346 4.88 -14.90 7.88
N ALA A 347 4.41 -14.44 6.71
CA ALA A 347 5.13 -13.49 5.88
C ALA A 347 5.37 -12.18 6.64
N LEU A 348 4.32 -11.65 7.28
CA LEU A 348 4.35 -10.45 8.09
C LEU A 348 5.40 -10.54 9.21
N HIS A 349 5.36 -11.60 10.01
CA HIS A 349 6.37 -11.81 11.06
C HIS A 349 7.79 -11.93 10.51
N LEU A 350 7.95 -12.62 9.38
CA LEU A 350 9.26 -12.80 8.75
C LEU A 350 9.84 -11.48 8.23
N PHE A 351 9.03 -10.66 7.56
CA PHE A 351 9.45 -9.33 7.11
C PHE A 351 9.70 -8.37 8.28
N SER A 352 9.03 -8.55 9.42
CA SER A 352 9.25 -7.75 10.64
C SER A 352 10.50 -8.17 11.45
N SER A 353 11.13 -9.31 11.14
CA SER A 353 12.19 -9.92 11.96
C SER A 353 13.60 -9.31 11.79
N GLY A 354 13.74 -8.25 11.00
CA GLY A 354 15.03 -7.61 10.78
C GLY A 354 15.62 -6.99 12.07
N GLN A 355 16.95 -7.00 12.17
CA GLN A 355 17.67 -6.39 13.29
C GLN A 355 17.85 -4.89 13.07
N VAL A 356 17.56 -4.08 14.09
CA VAL A 356 17.80 -2.64 14.05
C VAL A 356 19.25 -2.39 14.42
N VAL A 357 20.02 -1.81 13.51
CA VAL A 357 21.44 -1.51 13.71
C VAL A 357 21.69 -0.04 13.37
N GLN A 358 22.53 0.62 14.17
CA GLN A 358 22.96 1.98 13.89
C GLN A 358 23.75 2.03 12.58
N ASN A 359 23.47 3.00 11.72
CA ASN A 359 24.22 3.14 10.47
C ASN A 359 25.61 3.72 10.75
N ASN A 360 26.60 3.30 9.97
CA ASN A 360 27.86 4.02 9.90
C ASN A 360 27.71 5.18 8.92
N CYS A 361 27.76 6.40 9.44
CA CYS A 361 27.81 7.60 8.62
C CYS A 361 29.25 8.14 8.65
N ASN A 362 29.99 7.98 7.55
CA ASN A 362 31.36 8.51 7.33
C ASN A 362 31.41 10.06 7.30
N THR A 363 30.39 10.72 7.82
CA THR A 363 30.15 12.16 7.80
C THR A 363 30.18 12.67 9.22
N ASN A 364 30.71 13.88 9.44
CA ASN A 364 30.67 14.58 10.73
C ASN A 364 29.22 14.93 11.12
N CYS A 365 28.42 13.94 11.51
CA CYS A 365 27.16 14.23 12.19
C CYS A 365 27.50 14.73 13.60
N CYS A 366 26.65 15.57 14.16
CA CYS A 366 26.71 15.96 15.56
C CYS A 366 25.28 16.18 16.06
N ALA A 367 24.98 15.69 17.26
CA ALA A 367 23.71 15.92 17.93
C ALA A 367 23.96 16.16 19.42
N TYR A 368 23.12 16.99 20.05
CA TYR A 368 23.16 17.21 21.48
C TYR A 368 22.67 15.96 22.20
N ASP A 369 23.44 15.50 23.17
CA ASP A 369 23.10 14.38 24.04
C ASP A 369 22.66 14.93 25.40
N LEU A 370 21.37 14.79 25.70
CA LEU A 370 20.77 15.27 26.95
C LEU A 370 21.33 14.57 28.19
N LEU A 371 21.79 13.32 28.09
CA LEU A 371 22.35 12.58 29.22
C LEU A 371 23.81 12.97 29.51
N SER A 372 24.54 13.34 28.46
CA SER A 372 25.94 13.77 28.58
C SER A 372 26.10 15.29 28.66
N GLU A 373 24.99 16.04 28.59
CA GLU A 373 24.91 17.52 28.55
C GLU A 373 25.86 18.18 27.54
N LYS A 374 26.14 17.49 26.43
CA LYS A 374 27.11 17.96 25.43
C LYS A 374 26.76 17.51 24.03
N VAL A 375 27.31 18.22 23.04
CA VAL A 375 27.24 17.79 21.64
C VAL A 375 28.15 16.58 21.43
N ASN A 376 27.55 15.49 20.94
CA ASN A 376 28.23 14.24 20.62
C ASN A 376 28.19 14.00 19.10
N CYS A 377 29.35 13.66 18.52
CA CYS A 377 29.52 13.43 17.09
C CYS A 377 29.87 11.98 16.73
N ASP A 378 30.03 11.09 17.71
CA ASP A 378 30.44 9.69 17.46
C ASP A 378 29.24 8.73 17.28
N HIS A 379 28.06 9.12 17.79
CA HIS A 379 26.85 8.26 17.83
C HIS A 379 25.57 8.97 17.39
N CYS A 380 25.64 9.82 16.37
CA CYS A 380 24.51 10.63 15.88
C CYS A 380 23.88 10.11 14.57
N CYS A 381 24.40 9.02 14.01
CA CYS A 381 23.84 8.44 12.79
C CYS A 381 22.50 7.76 13.06
N GLY A 382 21.56 7.88 12.11
CA GLY A 382 20.29 7.16 12.15
C GLY A 382 20.41 5.64 12.06
N TYR A 383 19.28 4.95 12.24
CA TYR A 383 19.19 3.49 12.30
C TYR A 383 18.59 2.90 11.03
N SER A 384 18.99 1.68 10.68
CA SER A 384 18.34 0.90 9.62
C SER A 384 18.08 -0.54 10.02
N ILE A 385 17.08 -1.14 9.37
CA ILE A 385 16.76 -2.55 9.55
C ILE A 385 17.69 -3.35 8.62
N ARG A 386 18.55 -4.17 9.21
CA ARG A 386 19.43 -5.10 8.50
C ARG A 386 18.84 -6.50 8.55
N TYR A 387 18.61 -7.07 7.36
CA TYR A 387 18.19 -8.45 7.21
C TYR A 387 19.42 -9.35 7.14
N THR A 388 19.45 -10.38 7.98
CA THR A 388 20.50 -11.40 7.92
C THR A 388 20.29 -12.30 6.70
N PRO A 389 21.35 -12.97 6.19
CA PRO A 389 21.23 -13.88 5.06
C PRO A 389 20.20 -15.00 5.29
N HIS A 390 20.09 -15.49 6.53
CA HIS A 390 19.11 -16.52 6.90
C HIS A 390 17.66 -16.05 6.72
N ILE A 391 17.35 -14.80 7.07
CA ILE A 391 16.01 -14.22 6.85
C ILE A 391 15.73 -14.08 5.35
N ALA A 392 16.73 -13.68 4.55
CA ALA A 392 16.57 -13.59 3.10
C ALA A 392 16.23 -14.96 2.46
N VAL A 393 16.96 -16.02 2.84
CA VAL A 393 16.66 -17.39 2.37
C VAL A 393 15.28 -17.85 2.82
N ALA A 394 14.89 -17.57 4.07
CA ALA A 394 13.57 -17.88 4.57
C ALA A 394 12.46 -17.17 3.78
N ILE A 395 12.67 -15.92 3.34
CA ILE A 395 11.71 -15.17 2.49
C ILE A 395 11.53 -15.88 1.15
N PHE A 396 12.62 -16.30 0.50
CA PHE A 396 12.53 -17.04 -0.77
C PHE A 396 11.81 -18.38 -0.59
N PHE A 397 12.14 -19.13 0.46
CA PHE A 397 11.46 -20.38 0.78
C PHE A 397 9.96 -20.16 1.04
N HIS A 398 9.60 -19.08 1.75
CA HIS A 398 8.21 -18.73 2.03
C HIS A 398 7.41 -18.41 0.77
N LEU A 399 7.99 -17.64 -0.17
CA LEU A 399 7.38 -17.34 -1.46
C LEU A 399 7.22 -18.58 -2.33
N PHE A 400 8.26 -19.41 -2.41
CA PHE A 400 8.22 -20.67 -3.15
C PHE A 400 7.17 -21.63 -2.55
N GLY A 401 7.12 -21.74 -1.22
CA GLY A 401 6.13 -22.54 -0.50
C GLY A 401 4.69 -22.12 -0.82
N CYS A 402 4.43 -20.82 -0.94
CA CYS A 402 3.13 -20.28 -1.37
C CYS A 402 2.74 -20.79 -2.76
N TYR A 403 3.66 -20.63 -3.72
CA TYR A 403 3.44 -21.06 -5.10
C TYR A 403 3.20 -22.57 -5.16
N TRP A 404 4.06 -23.35 -4.52
CA TRP A 404 3.98 -24.80 -4.52
C TRP A 404 2.66 -25.29 -3.90
N ALA A 405 2.31 -24.82 -2.70
CA ALA A 405 1.07 -25.22 -2.03
C ALA A 405 -0.16 -24.84 -2.84
N THR A 406 -0.20 -23.62 -3.39
CA THR A 406 -1.30 -23.17 -4.25
C THR A 406 -1.48 -24.09 -5.46
N LYS A 407 -0.38 -24.39 -6.16
CA LYS A 407 -0.45 -25.26 -7.35
C LYS A 407 -0.80 -26.69 -6.99
N PHE A 408 -0.31 -27.19 -5.86
CA PHE A 408 -0.66 -28.51 -5.35
C PHE A 408 -2.16 -28.64 -5.10
N PHE A 409 -2.78 -27.73 -4.33
CA PHE A 409 -4.22 -27.78 -4.06
C PHE A 409 -5.07 -27.63 -5.32
N ILE A 410 -4.68 -26.75 -6.24
CA ILE A 410 -5.36 -26.60 -7.54
C ILE A 410 -5.27 -27.89 -8.35
N ALA A 411 -4.08 -28.48 -8.47
CA ALA A 411 -3.87 -29.72 -9.21
C ALA A 411 -4.67 -30.88 -8.59
N CYS A 412 -4.59 -31.08 -7.28
CA CYS A 412 -5.38 -32.09 -6.56
C CYS A 412 -6.88 -31.91 -6.80
N SER A 413 -7.40 -30.69 -6.72
CA SER A 413 -8.83 -30.42 -7.00
C SER A 413 -9.22 -30.80 -8.43
N SER A 414 -8.37 -30.47 -9.41
CA SER A 414 -8.61 -30.80 -10.82
C SER A 414 -8.59 -32.31 -11.07
N THR A 415 -7.70 -33.05 -10.40
CA THR A 415 -7.61 -34.52 -10.48
C THR A 415 -8.85 -35.19 -9.91
N VAL A 416 -9.37 -34.71 -8.77
CA VAL A 416 -10.61 -35.27 -8.17
C VAL A 416 -11.81 -35.02 -9.07
N ILE A 417 -11.94 -33.82 -9.65
CA ILE A 417 -13.02 -33.50 -10.60
C ILE A 417 -12.91 -34.39 -11.84
N ALA A 418 -11.71 -34.49 -12.42
CA ALA A 418 -11.47 -35.33 -13.60
C ALA A 418 -11.78 -36.80 -13.33
N GLY A 419 -11.36 -37.33 -12.19
CA GLY A 419 -11.66 -38.70 -11.74
C GLY A 419 -13.16 -38.93 -11.57
N SER A 420 -13.86 -38.01 -10.89
CA SER A 420 -15.30 -38.10 -10.68
C SER A 420 -16.09 -38.10 -12.00
N VAL A 421 -15.70 -37.24 -12.94
CA VAL A 421 -16.31 -37.17 -14.27
C VAL A 421 -16.01 -38.45 -15.07
N ALA A 422 -14.76 -38.92 -15.07
CA ALA A 422 -14.37 -40.16 -15.75
C ALA A 422 -15.13 -41.37 -15.22
N SER A 423 -15.25 -41.50 -13.89
CA SER A 423 -16.05 -42.57 -13.25
C SER A 423 -17.51 -42.49 -13.67
N TYR A 424 -18.15 -41.31 -13.61
CA TYR A 424 -19.56 -41.16 -13.99
C TYR A 424 -19.83 -41.61 -15.43
N TYR A 425 -18.94 -41.27 -16.36
CA TYR A 425 -19.10 -41.67 -17.75
C TYR A 425 -18.85 -43.17 -17.96
N TRP A 426 -17.81 -43.75 -17.34
CA TRP A 426 -17.37 -45.12 -17.63
C TRP A 426 -18.03 -46.21 -16.79
N THR A 427 -18.68 -45.89 -15.66
CA THR A 427 -19.41 -46.91 -14.86
C THR A 427 -20.86 -47.12 -15.28
N ARG A 428 -21.44 -46.23 -16.11
CA ARG A 428 -22.82 -46.38 -16.63
C ARG A 428 -23.02 -47.50 -17.65
N GLY A 429 -21.94 -48.13 -18.13
CA GLY A 429 -22.03 -49.30 -19.01
C GLY A 429 -22.43 -50.59 -18.31
N GLU A 430 -22.43 -50.64 -16.97
CA GLU A 430 -22.67 -51.88 -16.21
C GLU A 430 -24.10 -52.02 -15.68
N THR A 431 -24.93 -50.98 -15.72
CA THR A 431 -26.30 -51.00 -15.17
C THR A 431 -27.41 -51.25 -16.21
N SER A 432 -27.08 -51.67 -17.44
CA SER A 432 -28.06 -52.04 -18.47
C SER A 432 -28.14 -53.55 -18.73
N VAL A 433 -27.73 -54.37 -17.76
CA VAL A 433 -27.94 -55.82 -17.76
C VAL A 433 -28.48 -56.26 -16.40
N SER A 434 -29.74 -55.95 -16.15
CA SER A 434 -30.59 -56.69 -15.20
C SER A 434 -32.06 -56.46 -15.54
#